data_AF-A0A059LGE6-F1
#
_entry.id   AF-A0A059LGE6-F1
#
_cell.length_a   1.000
_cell.length_b   1.000
_cell.length_c   1.000
_cell.angle_alpha   90.00
_cell.angle_beta   90.00
_cell.angle_gamma   90.00
#
_symmetry.space_group_name_H-M   'P 1'
#
loop_
_entity.id
_entity.type
_entity.pdbx_description
1 polymer ?
#
loop_
_entity_poly.entity_id
_entity_poly.type
_entity_poly.pdbx_seq_one_letter_code
_entity_poly.pdbx_strand_id
1 'polypeptide(L)'
;ELDSRVPGEPDDGAVLSVGFVRSASRHGDALVTCANCACEPTTLPGKWADSSAQADLKNVAVTQHKRCRVTVSVKPAAESATPVELVVVRAMIVASAKARLPVMSDHQGEKLTG
;
A
#
# COMPACT_ATOMS: atom_id res chain seq x y z
N GLU A 1 -13.26 -0.49 8.35
CA GLU A 1 -12.52 -1.23 9.40
C GLU A 1 -12.28 -2.64 8.87
N LEU A 2 -11.13 -3.25 9.19
CA LEU A 2 -10.73 -4.57 8.73
C LEU A 2 -10.49 -5.47 9.95
N ASP A 3 -10.88 -6.74 9.87
CA ASP A 3 -10.38 -7.74 10.83
C ASP A 3 -9.00 -8.18 10.34
N SER A 4 -7.95 -7.86 11.10
CA SER A 4 -6.58 -8.27 10.73
C SER A 4 -6.22 -9.66 11.25
N ARG A 5 -7.11 -10.31 12.02
CA ARG A 5 -6.86 -11.68 12.46
C ARG A 5 -6.98 -12.64 11.31
N VAL A 6 -6.18 -13.69 11.39
CA VAL A 6 -6.29 -14.81 10.47
C VAL A 6 -6.88 -16.00 11.22
N PRO A 7 -8.06 -16.49 10.82
CA PRO A 7 -8.70 -17.61 11.49
C PRO A 7 -7.77 -18.83 11.52
N GLY A 8 -7.54 -19.38 12.72
CA GLY A 8 -6.75 -20.59 12.92
C GLY A 8 -5.23 -20.40 12.97
N GLU A 9 -4.74 -19.16 12.82
CA GLU A 9 -3.31 -18.86 12.99
C GLU A 9 -3.03 -18.32 14.40
N PRO A 10 -1.83 -18.58 14.95
CA PRO A 10 -1.38 -17.91 16.16
C PRO A 10 -1.29 -16.40 15.92
N ASP A 11 -1.22 -15.63 17.02
CA ASP A 11 -1.16 -14.16 17.00
C ASP A 11 0.23 -13.62 16.54
N ASP A 12 0.86 -14.33 15.60
CA ASP A 12 2.24 -14.13 15.10
C ASP A 12 2.35 -12.93 14.13
N GLY A 13 1.34 -12.06 14.08
CA GLY A 13 1.25 -10.93 13.17
C GLY A 13 0.49 -11.21 11.87
N ALA A 14 0.20 -10.13 11.13
CA ALA A 14 -0.47 -10.15 9.85
C ALA A 14 0.25 -9.20 8.88
N VAL A 15 -0.03 -9.38 7.59
CA VAL A 15 0.46 -8.49 6.53
C VAL A 15 -0.74 -7.87 5.83
N LEU A 16 -0.69 -6.55 5.71
CA LEU A 16 -1.58 -5.77 4.86
C LEU A 16 -0.87 -5.51 3.53
N SER A 17 -1.37 -6.06 2.43
CA SER A 17 -0.94 -5.66 1.08
C SER A 17 -1.87 -4.57 0.56
N VAL A 18 -1.29 -3.42 0.20
CA VAL A 18 -2.01 -2.30 -0.40
C VAL A 18 -1.63 -2.20 -1.86
N GLY A 19 -2.60 -2.41 -2.76
CA GLY A 19 -2.44 -2.22 -4.19
C GLY A 19 -2.81 -0.80 -4.57
N PHE A 20 -1.92 -0.10 -5.27
CA PHE A 20 -2.10 1.30 -5.63
C PHE A 20 -1.61 1.59 -7.05
N VAL A 21 -2.12 2.67 -7.64
CA VAL A 21 -1.69 3.14 -8.96
C VAL A 21 -0.66 4.23 -8.78
N ARG A 22 0.38 4.14 -9.60
CA ARG A 22 1.45 5.13 -9.72
C ARG A 22 1.36 5.80 -11.10
N SER A 23 1.99 6.96 -11.24
CA SER A 23 2.03 7.68 -12.52
C SER A 23 3.27 8.56 -12.61
N ALA A 24 3.79 8.74 -13.83
CA ALA A 24 4.85 9.71 -14.11
C ALA A 24 4.43 11.16 -13.83
N SER A 25 3.13 11.46 -13.85
CA SER A 25 2.60 12.78 -13.52
C SER A 25 1.25 12.70 -12.78
N ARG A 26 0.99 13.69 -11.92
CA ARG A 26 -0.31 13.93 -11.26
C ARG A 26 -0.72 13.00 -10.11
N HIS A 27 0.11 12.04 -9.70
CA HIS A 27 -0.17 11.18 -8.55
C HIS A 27 0.69 11.54 -7.35
N GLY A 28 0.07 11.45 -6.17
CA GLY A 28 0.66 11.86 -4.91
C GLY A 28 1.10 10.70 -4.07
N ASP A 29 2.00 10.99 -3.15
CA ASP A 29 2.34 10.00 -2.14
C ASP A 29 1.14 9.80 -1.21
N ALA A 30 0.90 8.56 -0.81
CA ALA A 30 -0.07 8.24 0.22
C ALA A 30 0.65 7.83 1.50
N LEU A 31 0.03 8.12 2.64
CA LEU A 31 0.48 7.64 3.95
C LEU A 31 -0.50 6.60 4.48
N VAL A 32 0.02 5.41 4.79
CA VAL A 32 -0.70 4.35 5.47
C VAL A 32 -0.42 4.46 6.97
N THR A 33 -1.48 4.53 7.77
CA THR A 33 -1.42 4.50 9.24
C THR A 33 -2.45 3.52 9.79
N CYS A 34 -2.21 3.03 11.01
CA CYS A 34 -3.07 2.06 11.68
C CYS A 34 -3.56 2.59 13.03
N ALA A 35 -4.79 2.21 13.39
CA ALA A 35 -5.39 2.43 14.70
C ALA A 35 -6.03 1.13 15.19
N ASN A 36 -5.98 0.89 16.51
CA ASN A 36 -6.36 -0.36 17.19
C ASN A 36 -5.49 -1.59 16.84
N CYS A 37 -4.51 -1.43 15.97
CA CYS A 37 -3.48 -2.39 15.58
C CYS A 37 -2.18 -1.58 15.43
N ALA A 38 -1.03 -2.22 15.61
CA ALA A 38 0.27 -1.57 15.41
C ALA A 38 0.76 -1.83 13.99
N CYS A 39 1.26 -0.78 13.34
CA CYS A 39 2.00 -0.84 12.09
C CYS A 39 2.94 0.37 12.00
N GLU A 40 4.04 0.23 11.27
CA GLU A 40 4.89 1.37 10.97
C GLU A 40 4.23 2.25 9.90
N PRO A 41 4.16 3.59 10.11
CA PRO A 41 3.66 4.51 9.09
C PRO A 41 4.43 4.32 7.77
N THR A 42 3.71 3.95 6.72
CA THR A 42 4.33 3.55 5.45
C THR A 42 3.90 4.50 4.34
N THR A 43 4.86 5.00 3.56
CA THR A 43 4.57 5.82 2.37
C THR A 43 4.36 4.92 1.14
N LEU A 44 3.30 5.16 0.39
CA LEU A 44 3.06 4.61 -0.94
C LEU A 44 3.48 5.65 -1.98
N PRO A 45 4.58 5.44 -2.72
CA PRO A 45 5.10 6.46 -3.63
C PRO A 45 4.21 6.58 -4.87
N GLY A 46 3.52 7.71 -5.04
CA GLY A 46 2.59 7.91 -6.17
C GLY A 46 3.29 8.06 -7.52
N LYS A 47 4.59 8.39 -7.50
CA LYS A 47 5.41 8.64 -8.69
C LYS A 47 6.35 7.47 -8.95
N TRP A 48 6.60 7.16 -10.22
CA TRP A 48 7.68 6.25 -10.62
C TRP A 48 9.02 6.98 -10.61
N ALA A 49 10.08 6.31 -10.14
CA ALA A 49 11.46 6.80 -10.32
C ALA A 49 11.97 6.47 -11.74
N ASP A 50 11.66 5.27 -12.23
CA ASP A 50 12.00 4.76 -13.57
C ASP A 50 10.77 4.15 -14.25
N SER A 51 10.82 3.88 -15.56
CA SER A 51 9.71 3.28 -16.33
C SER A 51 9.24 1.96 -15.70
N SER A 52 8.20 2.03 -14.87
CA SER A 52 7.72 0.90 -14.07
C SER A 52 6.21 0.73 -14.22
N ALA A 53 5.71 -0.42 -13.75
CA ALA A 53 4.32 -0.81 -13.90
C ALA A 53 3.36 0.22 -13.28
N GLN A 54 2.19 0.38 -13.92
CA GLN A 54 1.19 1.34 -13.47
C GLN A 54 0.55 0.99 -12.13
N ALA A 55 0.46 -0.30 -11.83
CA ALA A 55 0.04 -0.79 -10.54
C ALA A 55 1.25 -1.29 -9.74
N ASP A 56 1.20 -1.07 -8.44
CA ASP A 56 2.22 -1.50 -7.48
C ASP A 56 1.52 -2.07 -6.24
N LEU A 57 2.21 -2.93 -5.51
CA LEU A 57 1.72 -3.61 -4.32
C LEU A 57 2.72 -3.44 -3.18
N LYS A 58 2.31 -2.76 -2.11
CA LYS A 58 3.14 -2.58 -0.91
C LYS A 58 2.64 -3.46 0.24
N ASN A 59 3.54 -4.25 0.81
CA ASN A 59 3.28 -4.98 2.04
C ASN A 59 3.61 -4.13 3.26
N VAL A 60 2.70 -4.07 4.22
CA VAL A 60 2.82 -3.38 5.51
C VAL A 60 2.61 -4.43 6.60
N ALA A 61 3.59 -4.58 7.48
CA ALA A 61 3.45 -5.45 8.65
C ALA A 61 2.45 -4.81 9.64
N VAL A 62 1.46 -5.59 10.08
CA VAL A 62 0.44 -5.14 11.04
C VAL A 62 0.25 -6.19 12.13
N THR A 63 -0.06 -5.76 13.36
CA THR A 63 -0.49 -6.72 14.38
C THR A 63 -1.92 -7.21 14.10
N GLN A 64 -2.19 -8.44 14.49
CA GLN A 64 -3.54 -9.00 14.42
C GLN A 64 -4.46 -8.32 15.44
N HIS A 65 -5.68 -7.99 15.02
CA HIS A 65 -6.68 -7.33 15.84
C HIS A 65 -8.07 -7.49 15.21
N LYS A 66 -9.11 -7.69 16.04
CA LYS A 66 -10.50 -7.90 15.57
C LYS A 66 -11.05 -6.74 14.74
N ARG A 67 -10.56 -5.53 15.03
CA ARG A 67 -11.02 -4.26 14.44
C ARG A 67 -9.83 -3.36 14.18
N CYS A 68 -8.98 -3.73 13.25
CA CYS A 68 -7.88 -2.91 12.77
C CYS A 68 -8.44 -1.81 11.86
N ARG A 69 -8.14 -0.55 12.14
CA ARG A 69 -8.50 0.57 11.28
C ARG A 69 -7.26 1.03 10.54
N VAL A 70 -7.25 0.82 9.23
CA VAL A 70 -6.21 1.34 8.35
C VAL A 70 -6.72 2.62 7.71
N THR A 71 -5.91 3.67 7.74
CA THR A 71 -6.16 4.93 7.06
C THR A 71 -5.13 5.11 5.97
N VAL A 72 -5.59 5.36 4.75
CA VAL A 72 -4.75 5.79 3.62
C VAL A 72 -5.13 7.24 3.33
N SER A 73 -4.21 8.16 3.58
CA SER A 73 -4.42 9.58 3.32
C SER A 73 -3.43 10.10 2.28
N VAL A 74 -3.84 11.10 1.51
CA VAL A 74 -2.91 11.85 0.66
C VAL A 74 -1.88 12.51 1.55
N LYS A 75 -0.59 12.27 1.28
CA LYS A 75 0.50 12.93 1.97
C LYS A 75 0.55 14.37 1.46
N PRO A 76 0.55 15.39 2.33
CA PRO A 76 0.68 16.77 1.89
C PRO A 76 1.96 16.92 1.07
N ALA A 77 1.85 17.51 -0.12
CA ALA A 77 3.03 17.87 -0.88
C ALA A 77 3.79 18.99 -0.15
N ALA A 78 5.11 19.02 -0.29
CA ALA A 78 5.88 20.20 0.13
C ALA A 78 5.32 21.45 -0.59
N GLU A 79 5.39 22.62 0.05
CA GLU A 79 4.73 23.89 -0.34
C GLU A 79 4.95 24.37 -1.79
N SER A 80 5.83 23.71 -2.55
CA SER A 80 6.18 24.01 -3.94
C SER A 80 5.63 23.04 -4.99
N ALA A 81 4.81 22.04 -4.65
CA ALA A 81 4.22 21.14 -5.65
C ALA A 81 2.83 21.60 -6.12
N THR A 82 2.55 21.44 -7.42
CA THR A 82 1.24 21.67 -8.05
C THR A 82 0.09 21.03 -7.25
N PRO A 83 -1.05 21.74 -7.06
CA PRO A 83 -2.12 21.28 -6.19
C PRO A 83 -2.92 20.15 -6.86
N VAL A 84 -3.26 19.17 -6.04
CA VAL A 84 -3.93 17.89 -6.34
C VAL A 84 -3.01 16.84 -6.94
N GLU A 85 -2.45 16.02 -6.05
CA GLU A 85 -1.80 14.77 -6.42
C GLU A 85 -2.77 13.62 -6.07
N LEU A 86 -3.45 13.09 -7.09
CA LEU A 86 -4.44 12.02 -6.95
C LEU A 86 -3.79 10.76 -6.35
N VAL A 87 -4.46 10.10 -5.41
CA VAL A 87 -4.08 8.77 -4.92
C VAL A 87 -5.17 7.79 -5.32
N VAL A 88 -4.79 6.68 -5.95
CA VAL A 88 -5.72 5.61 -6.34
C VAL A 88 -5.30 4.31 -5.67
N VAL A 89 -6.11 3.86 -4.71
CA VAL A 89 -5.98 2.54 -4.08
C VAL A 89 -6.90 1.57 -4.81
N ARG A 90 -6.35 0.44 -5.26
CA ARG A 90 -7.06 -0.59 -6.01
C ARG A 90 -7.48 -1.78 -5.15
N ALA A 91 -6.66 -2.13 -4.16
CA ALA A 91 -6.89 -3.30 -3.33
C ALA A 91 -6.30 -3.12 -1.93
N MET A 92 -6.91 -3.79 -0.96
CA MET A 92 -6.36 -4.01 0.37
C MET A 92 -6.59 -5.48 0.72
N ILE A 93 -5.51 -6.21 0.98
CA ILE A 93 -5.54 -7.64 1.28
C ILE A 93 -4.90 -7.82 2.65
N VAL A 94 -5.55 -8.59 3.52
CA VAL A 94 -5.02 -8.99 4.81
C VAL A 94 -4.72 -10.48 4.75
N ALA A 95 -3.51 -10.86 5.14
CA ALA A 95 -3.12 -12.27 5.25
C ALA A 95 -2.22 -12.50 6.47
N SER A 96 -1.94 -13.77 6.78
CA SER A 96 -1.03 -14.08 7.88
C SER A 96 0.39 -13.68 7.52
N ALA A 97 1.23 -13.40 8.52
CA ALA A 97 2.64 -13.12 8.28
C ALA A 97 3.39 -14.26 7.56
N LYS A 98 2.86 -15.49 7.64
CA LYS A 98 3.41 -16.69 6.98
C LYS A 98 2.85 -16.91 5.57
N ALA A 99 1.80 -16.18 5.19
CA ALA A 99 1.16 -16.34 3.90
C ALA A 99 2.09 -15.88 2.77
N ARG A 100 2.17 -16.66 1.71
CA ARG A 100 2.82 -16.24 0.47
C ARG A 100 1.86 -15.33 -0.30
N LEU A 101 2.04 -14.04 -0.11
CA LEU A 101 1.32 -13.03 -0.87
C LEU A 101 1.90 -12.92 -2.29
N PRO A 102 1.06 -12.67 -3.31
CA PRO A 102 1.56 -12.42 -4.66
C PRO A 102 2.48 -11.19 -4.59
N VAL A 103 3.74 -11.38 -4.97
CA VAL A 103 4.64 -10.26 -5.19
C VAL A 103 4.34 -9.75 -6.59
N MET A 104 3.86 -8.51 -6.73
CA MET A 104 3.94 -7.86 -8.03
C MET A 104 5.42 -7.58 -8.27
N SER A 105 6.07 -8.44 -9.05
CA SER A 105 7.44 -8.20 -9.52
C SER A 105 7.47 -6.87 -10.26
N ASP A 106 8.55 -6.10 -10.07
CA ASP A 106 8.78 -4.73 -10.57
C ASP A 106 8.62 -4.54 -12.10
N HIS A 107 8.29 -5.59 -12.86
CA HIS A 107 8.38 -5.64 -14.32
C HIS A 107 7.07 -5.95 -15.07
N GLN A 108 5.89 -5.98 -14.44
CA GLN A 108 4.64 -6.29 -15.17
C GLN A 108 4.10 -5.17 -16.11
N GLY A 109 4.94 -4.21 -16.50
CA GLY A 109 4.63 -3.20 -17.52
C GLY A 109 5.72 -3.00 -18.58
N GLU A 110 6.82 -3.77 -18.54
CA GLU A 110 7.95 -3.57 -19.43
C GLU A 110 7.69 -4.20 -20.80
N LYS A 111 6.89 -3.50 -21.63
CA LYS A 111 6.96 -3.45 -23.11
C LYS A 111 5.78 -2.69 -23.68
N LEU A 112 5.91 -1.36 -23.75
CA LEU A 112 5.34 -0.56 -24.83
C LEU A 112 6.40 0.46 -25.26
N THR A 113 7.56 -0.03 -25.70
CA THR A 113 8.49 0.80 -26.48
C THR A 113 7.88 0.99 -27.86
N GLY A 114 7.29 2.16 -28.09
CA GLY A 114 7.01 2.70 -29.43
C GLY A 114 8.22 3.42 -29.99
#